data_AF-D4DN03-F1
#
_entry.id   AF-D4DN03-F1
#
_cell.length_a   1.000
_cell.length_b   1.000
_cell.length_c   1.000
_cell.angle_alpha   90.00
_cell.angle_beta   90.00
_cell.angle_gamma   90.00
#
_symmetry.space_group_name_H-M   'P 1'
#
loop_
_entity.id
_entity.type
_entity.pdbx_description
1 polymer ?
#
loop_
_entity_poly.entity_id
_entity_poly.type
_entity_poly.pdbx_seq_one_letter_code
_entity_poly.pdbx_strand_id
1 'polypeptide(L)' 'MDYPEDSGCDSDINVVMNGEGKIIEIQGTAEGAPFDFDELAKLIKLAQKGIAELSALQQRALAEA' A
#
# COMPACT_ATOMS: atom_id res chain seq x y z
N MET A 1 18.31 -4.03 1.54
CA MET A 1 16.98 -3.81 0.95
C MET A 1 17.28 -3.42 -0.48
N ASP A 2 17.49 -4.40 -1.35
CA ASP A 2 17.97 -4.17 -2.72
C ASP A 2 17.11 -5.00 -3.67
N TYR A 3 15.85 -4.61 -3.81
CA TYR A 3 15.00 -5.08 -4.88
C TYR A 3 15.04 -4.04 -6.00
N PRO A 4 15.31 -4.43 -7.25
CA PRO A 4 15.36 -3.50 -8.39
C PRO A 4 14.08 -2.70 -8.58
N GLU A 5 12.93 -3.20 -8.10
CA GLU A 5 11.66 -2.47 -8.10
C GLU A 5 11.65 -1.23 -7.19
N ASP A 6 12.48 -1.21 -6.15
CA ASP A 6 12.62 -0.10 -5.20
C ASP A 6 13.72 0.89 -5.62
N SER A 7 14.76 0.39 -6.31
CA SER A 7 15.97 1.15 -6.65
C SER A 7 15.79 2.24 -7.71
N GLY A 8 14.60 2.39 -8.29
CA GLY A 8 14.32 3.34 -9.38
C GLY A 8 13.02 4.12 -9.23
N CYS A 9 12.33 4.01 -8.08
CA CYS A 9 11.13 4.81 -7.83
C CYS A 9 11.54 6.14 -7.19
N ASP A 10 11.21 7.26 -7.83
CA ASP A 10 11.47 8.60 -7.28
C ASP A 10 10.68 8.87 -5.99
N SER A 11 9.64 8.09 -5.70
CA SER A 11 8.79 8.24 -4.52
C SER A 11 8.13 6.92 -4.13
N ASP A 12 8.04 6.63 -2.83
CA ASP A 12 7.40 5.44 -2.27
C ASP A 12 6.23 5.80 -1.34
N ILE A 13 5.27 4.88 -1.20
CA ILE A 13 4.24 4.97 -0.16
C ILE A 13 4.02 3.64 0.55
N ASN A 14 3.78 3.75 1.86
CA ASN A 14 3.33 2.67 2.73
C ASN A 14 1.93 3.01 3.27
N VAL A 15 1.01 2.05 3.24
CA VAL A 15 -0.39 2.24 3.65
C VAL A 15 -0.82 1.14 4.60
N VAL A 16 -1.36 1.53 5.76
CA VAL A 16 -1.92 0.62 6.76
C VAL A 16 -3.43 0.87 6.84
N MET A 17 -4.22 -0.20 6.76
CA MET A 17 -5.68 -0.15 6.89
C MET A 17 -6.18 -1.20 7.89
N ASN A 18 -7.33 -0.93 8.49
CA ASN A 18 -8.04 -1.91 9.31
C ASN A 18 -8.93 -2.83 8.44
N GLY A 19 -9.51 -3.87 9.06
CA GLY A 19 -10.39 -4.83 8.37
C GLY A 19 -11.71 -4.25 7.83
N GLU A 20 -12.07 -3.02 8.21
CA GLU A 20 -13.23 -2.29 7.66
C GLU A 20 -12.84 -1.44 6.43
N GLY A 21 -11.57 -1.49 6.01
CA GLY A 21 -11.04 -0.70 4.90
C GLY A 21 -10.80 0.78 5.25
N LYS A 22 -10.77 1.13 6.54
CA LYS A 22 -10.42 2.48 7.00
C LYS A 22 -8.91 2.61 7.13
N ILE A 23 -8.39 3.75 6.69
CA ILE A 23 -6.97 4.07 6.72
C ILE A 23 -6.55 4.37 8.16
N ILE A 24 -5.52 3.67 8.62
CA ILE A 24 -4.85 3.92 9.91
C ILE A 24 -3.66 4.86 9.68
N GLU A 25 -2.87 4.58 8.63
CA GLU A 25 -1.64 5.32 8.35
C GLU A 25 -1.39 5.37 6.83
N ILE A 26 -0.91 6.52 6.37
CA ILE A 26 -0.25 6.68 5.08
C ILE A 26 1.08 7.37 5.37
N GLN A 27 2.18 6.74 4.99
CA GLN A 27 3.48 7.37 4.93
C GLN A 27 3.92 7.39 3.47
N GLY A 28 4.21 8.56 2.93
CA GLY A 28 4.78 8.70 1.60
C GLY A 28 6.00 9.57 1.63
N THR A 29 7.08 9.13 0.99
CA THR A 29 8.30 9.92 0.83
C THR A 29 8.50 10.19 -0.64
N ALA A 30 8.59 11.46 -1.01
CA ALA A 30 9.03 11.87 -2.34
C ALA A 30 10.54 12.13 -2.28
N GLU A 31 11.34 11.18 -2.74
CA GLU A 31 12.80 11.29 -2.76
C GLU A 31 13.30 12.07 -3.98
N GLY A 32 12.50 12.11 -5.05
CA GLY A 32 12.73 12.88 -6.29
C GLY A 32 11.64 13.93 -6.53
N ALA A 33 10.62 13.58 -7.32
CA ALA A 33 9.53 14.49 -7.67
C ALA A 33 8.39 14.45 -6.63
N PRO A 34 7.78 15.60 -6.28
CA PRO A 34 6.63 15.60 -5.39
C PRO A 34 5.45 14.85 -6.01
N PHE A 35 4.62 14.22 -5.16
CA PHE A 35 3.43 13.54 -5.63
C PHE A 35 2.41 14.52 -6.24
N ASP A 36 1.89 14.17 -7.41
CA ASP A 36 0.60 14.69 -7.85
C ASP A 36 -0.53 14.07 -7.01
N PHE A 37 -1.55 14.86 -6.71
CA PHE A 37 -2.65 14.41 -5.85
C PHE A 37 -3.45 13.27 -6.48
N ASP A 38 -3.73 13.35 -7.79
CA ASP A 38 -4.50 12.31 -8.50
C ASP A 38 -3.67 11.03 -8.63
N GLU A 39 -2.36 11.13 -8.77
CA GLU A 39 -1.44 9.99 -8.75
C GLU A 39 -1.41 9.32 -7.38
N LEU A 40 -1.21 10.09 -6.29
CA LEU A 40 -1.25 9.55 -4.93
C LEU A 40 -2.60 8.89 -4.62
N ALA A 41 -3.71 9.50 -5.06
CA ALA A 41 -5.03 8.92 -4.89
C ALA A 41 -5.20 7.58 -5.64
N LYS A 42 -4.58 7.42 -6.82
CA LYS A 42 -4.56 6.13 -7.55
C LYS A 42 -3.76 5.08 -6.78
N LEU A 43 -2.60 5.45 -6.23
CA LEU A 43 -1.77 4.54 -5.44
C LEU A 43 -2.51 4.09 -4.16
N ILE A 44 -3.19 4.99 -3.46
CA ILE A 44 -4.00 4.64 -2.27
C ILE A 44 -5.15 3.69 -2.65
N LYS A 45 -5.83 3.91 -3.79
CA LYS A 45 -6.86 2.99 -4.28
C LYS A 45 -6.30 1.61 -4.61
N LEU A 46 -5.10 1.55 -5.19
CA LEU A 46 -4.42 0.29 -5.48
C LEU A 46 -4.06 -0.45 -4.18
N ALA A 47 -3.52 0.27 -3.18
CA ALA A 47 -3.24 -0.28 -1.86
C ALA A 47 -4.52 -0.80 -1.18
N GLN A 48 -5.64 -0.08 -1.26
CA GLN A 48 -6.92 -0.52 -0.71
C GLN A 48 -7.36 -1.87 -1.28
N LYS A 49 -7.24 -2.04 -2.61
CA LYS A 49 -7.55 -3.31 -3.28
C LYS A 49 -6.63 -4.44 -2.78
N GLY A 50 -5.32 -4.21 -2.80
CA GLY A 50 -4.33 -5.21 -2.37
C GLY A 50 -4.51 -5.63 -0.91
N ILE A 51 -4.77 -4.68 -0.02
CA ILE A 51 -5.00 -4.96 1.41
C ILE A 51 -6.28 -5.78 1.60
N ALA A 52 -7.35 -5.51 0.84
CA ALA A 52 -8.57 -6.31 0.90
C ALA A 52 -8.32 -7.77 0.47
N GLU A 53 -7.56 -7.97 -0.61
CA GLU A 53 -7.17 -9.30 -1.09
C GLU A 53 -6.30 -10.05 -0.06
N LEU A 54 -5.29 -9.39 0.50
CA LEU A 54 -4.43 -9.95 1.54
C LEU A 54 -5.21 -10.29 2.81
N SER A 55 -6.12 -9.41 3.24
CA SER A 55 -6.96 -9.66 4.41
C SER A 55 -7.82 -10.91 4.22
N ALA A 56 -8.41 -11.11 3.03
CA ALA A 56 -9.18 -12.31 2.74
C ALA A 56 -8.32 -13.58 2.80
N LEU A 57 -7.08 -13.53 2.28
CA LEU A 57 -6.14 -14.65 2.36
C LEU A 57 -5.72 -14.96 3.80
N GLN A 58 -5.45 -13.94 4.61
CA GLN A 58 -5.12 -14.10 6.03
C GLN A 58 -6.27 -14.77 6.80
N GLN A 59 -7.52 -14.34 6.58
CA GLN A 59 -8.68 -14.97 7.21
C GLN A 59 -8.84 -16.44 6.81
N ARG A 60 -8.61 -16.77 5.53
CA ARG A 60 -8.62 -18.16 5.06
C ARG A 60 -7.54 -19.00 5.73
N ALA A 61 -6.32 -18.49 5.80
CA ALA A 61 -5.21 -19.19 6.45
C ALA A 61 -5.46 -19.45 7.94
N LEU A 62 -6.10 -18.50 8.64
CA LEU A 62 -6.50 -18.68 10.05
C LEU A 62 -7.66 -19.66 10.25
N ALA A 63 -8.56 -19.79 9.27
CA ALA A 63 -9.66 -20.75 9.32
C ALA A 63 -9.23 -22.19 9.00
N GLU A 64 -8.09 -22.36 8.35
CA GLU A 64 -7.47 -23.66 8.04
C GLU A 64 -6.56 -24.18 9.17
N ALA A 65 -6.32 -23.38 10.22
CA ALA A 65 -5.49 -23.70 11.39
C ALA A 65 -6.32 -24.24 12.57
#